data_AF-A0A1H8G5U7-F1
#
_entry.id   AF-A0A1H8G5U7-F1
#
_cell.length_a   1.000
_cell.length_b   1.000
_cell.length_c   1.000
_cell.angle_alpha   90.00
_cell.angle_beta   90.00
_cell.angle_gamma   90.00
#
_symmetry.space_group_name_H-M   'P 1'
#
loop_
_entity.id
_entity.type
_entity.pdbx_description
1 polymer ?
#
loop_
_entity_poly.entity_id
_entity_poly.type
_entity_poly.pdbx_seq_one_letter_code
_entity_poly.pdbx_strand_id
1 'polypeptide(L)'
;MFNSTIKYAKLAWVYAKESLLMGRKFRWVDLALLPFGLCVLFLLLLGKLFGLTYKQISVVFNLWVQGTVLALSGLAPAGVTIYKIWESFSVNRLLLTIILALYGMVYVYGFIRMLKHYHLPFDYAFDLCVEDLNWVAKKWHTTYQMVNIVIFVILYLLLLGLNLYLGIVLLHF
;
A
#
# COMPACT_ATOMS: atom_id res chain seq x y z
N MET A 1 10.48 15.39 21.28
CA MET A 1 9.39 14.57 20.70
C MET A 1 8.65 15.23 19.51
N PHE A 2 8.67 16.57 19.35
CA PHE A 2 8.04 17.29 18.23
C PHE A 2 8.89 17.39 16.93
N ASN A 3 10.14 16.91 16.95
CA ASN A 3 11.14 17.28 15.94
C ASN A 3 11.11 16.43 14.66
N SER A 4 10.68 15.17 14.71
CA SER A 4 10.68 14.28 13.53
C SER A 4 9.49 14.52 12.60
N THR A 5 8.29 14.70 13.14
CA THR A 5 7.06 15.03 12.37
C THR A 5 7.20 16.38 11.67
N ILE A 6 7.75 17.38 12.36
CA ILE A 6 8.08 18.67 11.75
C ILE A 6 9.15 18.48 10.69
N LYS A 7 10.20 17.66 10.89
CA LYS A 7 11.27 17.50 9.89
C LYS A 7 10.74 16.96 8.55
N TYR A 8 9.87 15.94 8.55
CA TYR A 8 9.35 15.37 7.29
C TYR A 8 8.24 16.20 6.65
N ALA A 9 7.33 16.77 7.46
CA ALA A 9 6.32 17.71 6.95
C ALA A 9 6.95 19.02 6.45
N LYS A 10 7.99 19.52 7.12
CA LYS A 10 8.76 20.71 6.73
C LYS A 10 9.68 20.41 5.55
N LEU A 11 10.23 19.20 5.39
CA LEU A 11 10.92 18.80 4.16
C LEU A 11 9.95 18.73 2.98
N ALA A 12 8.78 18.11 3.15
CA ALA A 12 7.74 18.07 2.11
C ALA A 12 7.24 19.48 1.74
N TRP A 13 7.04 20.34 2.75
CA TRP A 13 6.60 21.72 2.55
C TRP A 13 7.69 22.64 1.97
N VAL A 14 8.94 22.49 2.39
CA VAL A 14 10.09 23.23 1.84
C VAL A 14 10.35 22.81 0.39
N TYR A 15 10.29 21.52 0.08
CA TYR A 15 10.39 21.04 -1.31
C TYR A 15 9.22 21.52 -2.18
N ALA A 16 7.99 21.47 -1.68
CA ALA A 16 6.81 21.97 -2.39
C ALA A 16 6.88 23.49 -2.64
N LYS A 17 7.42 24.24 -1.67
CA LYS A 17 7.60 25.70 -1.78
C LYS A 17 8.74 26.08 -2.72
N GLU A 18 9.85 25.35 -2.73
CA GLU A 18 10.98 25.58 -3.64
C GLU A 18 10.65 25.22 -5.10
N SER A 19 9.89 24.15 -5.33
CA SER A 19 9.42 23.77 -6.67
C SER A 19 8.42 24.78 -7.26
N LEU A 20 7.56 25.40 -6.42
CA LEU A 20 6.66 26.49 -6.81
C LEU A 20 7.39 27.81 -7.11
N LEU A 21 8.48 28.12 -6.39
CA LEU A 21 9.21 29.39 -6.52
C LEU A 21 10.20 29.43 -7.69
N MET A 22 10.62 28.28 -8.22
CA MET A 22 11.77 28.25 -9.12
C MET A 22 11.48 28.14 -10.62
N GLY A 23 10.22 28.16 -11.09
CA GLY A 23 9.93 28.26 -12.53
C GLY A 23 10.77 27.33 -13.42
N ARG A 24 11.22 26.19 -12.87
CA ARG A 24 12.14 25.26 -13.53
C ARG A 24 11.31 24.23 -14.26
N LYS A 25 11.77 23.87 -15.47
CA LYS A 25 11.28 22.75 -16.29
C LYS A 25 10.69 21.65 -15.40
N PHE A 26 9.37 21.51 -15.49
CA PHE A 26 8.54 20.51 -14.82
C PHE A 26 9.18 19.12 -15.00
N ARG A 27 9.81 18.59 -13.95
CA ARG A 27 10.42 17.25 -13.96
C ARG A 27 9.40 16.27 -13.40
N TRP A 28 9.46 15.01 -13.84
CA TRP A 28 8.64 13.91 -13.29
C TRP A 28 8.69 13.81 -11.74
N VAL A 29 9.76 14.32 -11.13
CA VAL A 29 9.93 14.43 -9.68
C VAL A 29 8.89 15.37 -9.04
N ASP A 30 8.52 16.45 -9.71
CA ASP A 30 7.52 17.42 -9.26
C ASP A 30 6.10 16.85 -9.34
N LEU A 31 5.83 16.01 -10.35
CA LEU A 31 4.55 15.33 -10.51
C LEU A 31 4.29 14.31 -9.39
N ALA A 32 5.33 13.65 -8.88
CA ALA A 32 5.22 12.67 -7.80
C ALA A 32 5.11 13.32 -6.40
N LEU A 33 5.58 14.55 -6.24
CA LEU A 33 5.45 15.27 -4.97
C LEU A 33 3.98 15.59 -4.64
N LEU A 34 3.12 15.78 -5.65
CA LEU A 34 1.70 16.04 -5.47
C LEU A 34 0.91 14.87 -4.85
N PRO A 35 0.89 13.65 -5.45
CA PRO A 35 0.19 12.51 -4.85
C PRO A 35 0.82 12.11 -3.51
N PHE A 36 2.14 12.21 -3.36
CA PHE A 36 2.79 11.98 -2.07
C PHE A 36 2.29 12.96 -1.00
N GLY A 37 2.23 14.26 -1.32
CA GLY A 37 1.72 15.29 -0.42
C GLY A 37 0.26 15.07 -0.02
N LEU A 38 -0.59 14.64 -0.97
CA LEU A 38 -1.97 14.28 -0.70
C LEU A 38 -2.10 13.07 0.23
N CYS A 39 -1.30 12.02 0.02
CA CYS A 39 -1.26 10.86 0.92
C CYS A 39 -0.82 11.26 2.34
N VAL A 40 0.22 12.09 2.46
CA VAL A 40 0.69 12.60 3.75
C VAL A 40 -0.39 13.44 4.45
N LEU A 41 -1.05 14.33 3.71
CA LEU A 41 -2.15 15.14 4.26
C LEU A 41 -3.31 14.27 4.73
N PHE A 42 -3.72 13.28 3.93
CA PHE A 42 -4.74 12.32 4.29
C PHE A 42 -4.38 11.58 5.59
N LEU A 43 -3.16 11.05 5.69
CA LEU A 43 -2.68 10.36 6.89
C LEU A 43 -2.61 11.30 8.10
N LEU A 44 -2.22 12.56 7.93
CA LEU A 44 -2.21 13.54 9.01
C LEU A 44 -3.63 13.85 9.53
N LEU A 45 -4.61 13.99 8.64
CA LEU A 45 -6.01 14.19 9.01
C LEU A 45 -6.56 12.95 9.73
N LEU A 46 -6.30 11.77 9.18
CA LEU A 46 -6.70 10.49 9.79
C LEU A 46 -6.07 10.33 11.18
N GLY A 47 -4.77 10.61 11.31
CA GLY A 47 -4.05 10.57 12.58
C GLY A 47 -4.64 11.51 13.62
N LYS A 48 -5.03 12.74 13.23
CA LYS A 48 -5.73 13.67 14.13
C LYS A 48 -7.08 13.13 14.60
N LEU A 49 -7.85 12.49 13.72
CA LEU A 49 -9.16 11.91 14.08
C LEU A 49 -9.03 10.78 15.10
N PHE A 50 -7.98 9.96 15.00
CA PHE A 50 -7.74 8.83 15.91
C PHE A 50 -6.82 9.16 17.10
N GLY A 51 -6.37 10.41 17.24
CA GLY A 51 -5.42 10.82 18.29
C GLY A 51 -4.03 10.17 18.15
N LEU A 52 -3.66 9.74 16.93
CA LEU A 52 -2.40 9.05 16.63
C LEU A 52 -1.38 10.00 16.01
N THR A 53 -0.11 9.73 16.27
CA THR A 53 1.00 10.43 15.61
C THR A 53 1.11 10.03 14.14
N TYR A 54 1.78 10.86 13.33
CA TYR A 54 2.02 10.58 11.92
C TYR A 54 2.71 9.22 11.68
N LYS A 55 3.71 8.87 12.50
CA LYS A 55 4.41 7.58 12.37
C LYS A 55 3.48 6.41 12.64
N GLN A 56 2.71 6.49 13.73
CA GLN A 56 1.75 5.46 14.12
C GLN A 56 0.69 5.26 13.02
N ILE A 57 0.04 6.33 12.56
CA ILE A 57 -1.00 6.21 11.54
C ILE A 57 -0.43 5.74 10.20
N SER A 58 0.79 6.14 9.84
CA SER A 58 1.45 5.68 8.62
C SER A 58 1.72 4.17 8.66
N VAL A 59 2.16 3.63 9.80
CA VAL A 59 2.36 2.18 9.96
C VAL A 59 1.03 1.44 9.94
N VAL A 60 0.06 1.89 10.74
CA VAL A 60 -1.26 1.27 10.82
C VAL A 60 -1.92 1.25 9.44
N PHE A 61 -1.95 2.38 8.73
CA PHE A 61 -2.66 2.46 7.46
C PHE A 61 -1.90 1.75 6.33
N ASN A 62 -0.62 2.08 6.12
CA ASN A 62 0.11 1.61 4.94
C ASN A 62 0.58 0.16 5.08
N LEU A 63 0.97 -0.27 6.28
CA LEU A 63 1.40 -1.65 6.50
C LEU A 63 0.20 -2.52 6.87
N TRP A 64 -0.55 -2.17 7.92
CA TRP A 64 -1.54 -3.10 8.45
C TRP A 64 -2.85 -3.07 7.66
N VAL A 65 -3.48 -1.91 7.49
CA VAL A 65 -4.79 -1.79 6.82
C VAL A 65 -4.67 -2.14 5.35
N GLN A 66 -3.78 -1.49 4.60
CA GLN A 66 -3.58 -1.79 3.18
C GLN A 66 -3.16 -3.25 2.98
N GLY A 67 -2.23 -3.77 3.78
CA GLY A 67 -1.82 -5.18 3.73
C GLY A 67 -2.97 -6.15 3.98
N THR A 68 -3.80 -5.89 5.00
CA THR A 68 -4.96 -6.72 5.34
C THR A 68 -6.01 -6.70 4.22
N VAL A 69 -6.37 -5.51 3.74
CA VAL A 69 -7.33 -5.36 2.64
C VAL A 69 -6.85 -6.09 1.41
N LEU A 70 -5.56 -5.98 1.08
CA LEU A 70 -5.00 -6.66 -0.07
C LEU A 70 -5.01 -8.19 0.10
N ALA A 71 -4.65 -8.69 1.29
CA ALA A 71 -4.70 -10.12 1.61
C ALA A 71 -6.11 -10.70 1.49
N LEU A 72 -7.11 -10.03 2.07
CA LEU A 72 -8.51 -10.43 1.99
C LEU A 72 -9.04 -10.36 0.56
N SER A 73 -8.69 -9.30 -0.18
CA SER A 73 -9.09 -9.18 -1.59
C SER A 73 -8.51 -10.29 -2.46
N GLY A 74 -7.30 -10.78 -2.17
CA GLY A 74 -6.69 -11.91 -2.89
C GLY A 74 -7.41 -13.24 -2.66
N LEU A 75 -8.05 -13.41 -1.50
CA LEU A 75 -8.87 -14.59 -1.19
C LEU A 75 -10.29 -14.50 -1.75
N ALA A 76 -10.79 -13.29 -2.01
CA ALA A 76 -12.18 -13.08 -2.44
C ALA A 76 -12.56 -13.84 -3.73
N PRO A 77 -11.72 -13.90 -4.80
CA PRO A 77 -12.02 -14.70 -5.99
C PRO A 77 -12.28 -16.18 -5.68
N ALA A 78 -11.49 -16.79 -4.78
CA ALA A 78 -11.69 -18.17 -4.36
C ALA A 78 -13.00 -18.33 -3.56
N GLY A 79 -13.34 -17.36 -2.71
CA GLY A 79 -14.62 -17.33 -2.01
C GLY A 79 -15.83 -17.30 -2.96
N VAL A 80 -15.74 -16.50 -4.04
CA VAL A 80 -16.78 -16.43 -5.08
C VAL A 80 -16.95 -17.78 -5.78
N THR A 81 -15.85 -18.46 -6.14
CA THR A 81 -15.97 -19.75 -6.81
C THR A 81 -16.48 -20.85 -5.89
N ILE A 82 -16.13 -20.82 -4.59
CA ILE A 82 -16.70 -21.72 -3.59
C ILE A 82 -18.21 -21.54 -3.49
N TYR A 83 -18.69 -20.29 -3.44
CA TYR A 83 -20.12 -19.99 -3.43
C TYR A 83 -20.82 -20.58 -4.67
N LYS A 84 -20.23 -20.45 -5.86
CA LYS A 84 -20.78 -21.03 -7.10
C LYS A 84 -20.74 -22.55 -7.16
N ILE A 85 -19.75 -23.18 -6.53
CA ILE A 85 -19.70 -24.65 -6.40
C ILE A 85 -20.85 -25.14 -5.52
N TRP A 86 -21.17 -24.39 -4.46
CA TRP A 86 -22.28 -24.71 -3.57
C TRP A 86 -23.62 -24.69 -4.31
N GLU A 87 -23.84 -23.74 -5.22
CA GLU A 87 -25.03 -23.71 -6.08
C GLU A 87 -25.04 -24.82 -7.13
N SER A 88 -23.90 -25.06 -7.80
CA SER A 88 -23.77 -26.06 -8.85
C SER A 88 -22.35 -26.59 -8.92
N PHE A 89 -22.21 -27.86 -8.52
CA PHE A 89 -20.94 -28.55 -8.52
C PHE A 89 -20.43 -28.81 -9.95
N SER A 90 -19.19 -28.42 -10.22
CA SER A 90 -18.49 -28.71 -11.46
C SER A 90 -17.01 -28.92 -11.18
N VAL A 91 -16.42 -29.96 -11.77
CA VAL A 91 -14.99 -30.27 -11.63
C VAL A 91 -14.12 -29.10 -12.10
N ASN A 92 -14.53 -28.41 -13.16
CA ASN A 92 -13.81 -27.24 -13.67
C ASN A 92 -13.81 -26.09 -12.65
N ARG A 93 -14.95 -25.86 -11.97
CA ARG A 93 -15.04 -24.84 -10.91
C ARG A 93 -14.21 -25.22 -9.70
N LEU A 94 -14.14 -26.51 -9.36
CA LEU A 94 -13.28 -27.02 -8.29
C LEU A 94 -11.80 -26.78 -8.61
N LEU A 95 -11.33 -27.13 -9.82
CA LEU A 95 -9.95 -26.88 -10.25
C LEU A 95 -9.63 -25.38 -10.24
N LEU A 96 -10.54 -24.55 -10.76
CA LEU A 96 -10.38 -23.08 -10.72
C LEU A 96 -10.29 -22.56 -9.27
N THR A 97 -11.09 -23.11 -8.36
CA THR A 97 -11.05 -22.74 -6.94
C THR A 97 -9.71 -23.06 -6.31
N ILE A 98 -9.12 -24.22 -6.62
CA ILE A 98 -7.79 -24.59 -6.13
C ILE A 98 -6.74 -23.61 -6.64
N ILE A 99 -6.77 -23.25 -7.93
CA ILE A 99 -5.85 -22.27 -8.52
C ILE A 99 -6.00 -20.89 -7.85
N LEU A 100 -7.23 -20.42 -7.65
CA LEU A 100 -7.50 -19.13 -7.01
C LEU A 100 -7.17 -19.14 -5.51
N ALA A 101 -7.31 -20.28 -4.83
CA ALA A 101 -6.88 -20.43 -3.45
C ALA A 101 -5.35 -20.36 -3.34
N LEU A 102 -4.61 -21.03 -4.24
CA LEU A 102 -3.15 -20.91 -4.33
C LEU A 102 -2.72 -19.46 -4.59
N TYR A 103 -3.41 -18.78 -5.52
CA TYR A 103 -3.20 -17.36 -5.79
C TYR A 103 -3.42 -16.51 -4.53
N GLY A 104 -4.55 -16.65 -3.84
CA GLY A 104 -4.84 -15.92 -2.60
C GLY A 104 -3.85 -16.23 -1.47
N MET A 105 -3.34 -17.46 -1.38
CA MET A 105 -2.30 -17.82 -0.42
C MET A 105 -1.00 -17.05 -0.63
N VAL A 106 -0.64 -16.66 -1.85
CA VAL A 106 0.53 -15.81 -2.10
C VAL A 106 0.37 -14.44 -1.44
N TYR A 107 -0.84 -13.86 -1.50
CA TYR A 107 -1.14 -12.59 -0.84
C TYR A 107 -1.06 -12.70 0.69
N VAL A 108 -1.69 -13.74 1.25
CA VAL A 108 -1.65 -14.01 2.69
C VAL A 108 -0.22 -14.24 3.16
N TYR A 109 0.57 -15.01 2.41
CA TYR A 109 1.98 -15.24 2.70
C TYR A 109 2.79 -13.93 2.68
N GLY A 110 2.60 -13.09 1.67
CA GLY A 110 3.21 -11.77 1.59
C GLY A 110 2.86 -10.89 2.80
N PHE A 111 1.59 -10.87 3.19
CA PHE A 111 1.11 -10.14 4.37
C PHE A 111 1.72 -10.68 5.67
N ILE A 112 1.77 -11.99 5.87
CA ILE A 112 2.41 -12.61 7.05
C ILE A 112 3.91 -12.26 7.11
N ARG A 113 4.62 -12.31 5.97
CA ARG A 113 6.04 -11.93 5.92
C ARG A 113 6.23 -10.46 6.31
N MET A 114 5.40 -9.58 5.79
CA MET A 114 5.43 -8.15 6.13
C MET A 114 5.14 -7.94 7.63
N LEU A 115 4.12 -8.60 8.20
CA LEU A 115 3.83 -8.51 9.63
C LEU A 115 5.00 -8.96 10.49
N LYS A 116 5.66 -10.07 10.12
CA LYS A 116 6.84 -10.58 10.84
C LYS A 116 8.02 -9.62 10.78
N HIS A 117 8.27 -9.03 9.60
CA HIS A 117 9.39 -8.09 9.39
C HIS A 117 9.17 -6.77 10.14
N TYR A 118 7.94 -6.27 10.19
CA TYR A 118 7.58 -5.03 10.88
C TYR A 118 6.94 -5.25 12.26
N HIS A 119 7.16 -6.41 12.91
CA HIS A 119 6.66 -6.71 14.26
C HIS A 119 7.47 -5.99 15.34
N LEU A 120 7.39 -4.67 15.35
CA LEU A 120 8.12 -3.77 16.23
C LEU A 120 7.18 -2.67 16.75
N PRO A 121 7.55 -1.93 17.81
CA PRO A 121 6.79 -0.75 18.21
C PRO A 121 6.70 0.24 17.04
N PHE A 122 5.58 0.95 16.93
CA PHE A 122 5.23 1.77 15.76
C PHE A 122 6.35 2.69 15.26
N ASP A 123 7.08 3.34 16.17
CA ASP A 123 8.16 4.25 15.79
C ASP A 123 9.31 3.53 15.09
N TYR A 124 9.70 2.36 15.59
CA TYR A 124 10.76 1.53 15.00
C TYR A 124 10.30 0.87 13.69
N ALA A 125 9.05 0.39 13.64
CA ALA A 125 8.48 -0.16 12.42
C ALA A 125 8.44 0.89 11.29
N PHE A 126 8.11 2.14 11.63
CA PHE A 126 8.15 3.25 10.68
C PHE A 126 9.58 3.53 10.20
N ASP A 127 10.54 3.63 11.12
CA ASP A 127 11.92 3.96 10.76
C ASP A 127 12.56 2.85 9.91
N LEU A 128 12.29 1.58 10.22
CA LEU A 128 12.71 0.42 9.42
C LEU A 128 12.09 0.44 8.01
N CYS A 129 10.78 0.74 7.91
CA CYS A 129 10.11 0.85 6.61
C CYS A 129 10.72 1.98 5.76
N VAL A 130 11.02 3.13 6.37
CA VAL A 130 11.71 4.23 5.68
C VAL A 130 13.10 3.80 5.20
N GLU A 131 13.85 3.06 6.02
CA GLU A 131 15.16 2.54 5.63
C GLU A 131 15.07 1.57 4.45
N ASP A 132 14.15 0.60 4.50
CA ASP A 132 13.90 -0.37 3.42
C ASP A 132 13.55 0.34 2.11
N LEU A 133 12.66 1.34 2.16
CA LEU A 133 12.28 2.13 0.98
C LEU A 133 13.45 2.95 0.43
N ASN A 134 14.30 3.51 1.31
CA ASN A 134 15.52 4.21 0.88
C ASN A 134 16.52 3.25 0.25
N TRP A 135 16.64 2.02 0.74
CA TRP A 135 17.48 0.99 0.13
C TRP A 135 16.98 0.62 -1.26
N VAL A 136 15.66 0.42 -1.44
CA VAL A 136 15.06 0.19 -2.76
C VAL A 136 15.27 1.40 -3.68
N ALA A 137 15.10 2.62 -3.16
CA ALA A 137 15.30 3.84 -3.93
C ALA A 137 16.74 3.96 -4.45
N LYS A 138 17.74 3.64 -3.62
CA LYS A 138 19.15 3.56 -4.02
C LYS A 138 19.36 2.51 -5.11
N LYS A 139 18.78 1.31 -4.96
CA LYS A 139 18.88 0.21 -5.92
C LYS A 139 18.26 0.56 -7.28
N TRP A 140 17.19 1.35 -7.29
CA TRP A 140 16.49 1.76 -8.51
C TRP A 140 16.93 3.13 -9.03
N HIS A 141 17.98 3.73 -8.45
CA HIS A 141 18.46 5.07 -8.79
C HIS A 141 17.35 6.14 -8.80
N THR A 142 16.41 6.03 -7.86
CA THR A 142 15.24 6.90 -7.74
C THR A 142 15.14 7.49 -6.33
N THR A 143 14.08 8.26 -6.06
CA THR A 143 13.84 8.88 -4.76
C THR A 143 12.94 8.02 -3.88
N TYR A 144 13.07 8.18 -2.56
CA TYR A 144 12.20 7.55 -1.57
C TYR A 144 10.71 7.81 -1.84
N GLN A 145 10.37 9.05 -2.21
CA GLN A 145 8.99 9.46 -2.50
C GLN A 145 8.41 8.66 -3.67
N MET A 146 9.20 8.45 -4.73
CA MET A 146 8.79 7.65 -5.88
C MET A 146 8.54 6.20 -5.50
N VAL A 147 9.46 5.57 -4.75
CA VAL A 147 9.28 4.18 -4.31
C VAL A 147 8.05 4.03 -3.43
N ASN A 148 7.85 4.96 -2.49
CA ASN A 148 6.69 4.95 -1.60
C ASN A 148 5.38 5.01 -2.40
N ILE A 149 5.26 5.92 -3.38
CA ILE A 149 4.08 6.00 -4.26
C ILE A 149 3.91 4.71 -5.07
N VAL A 150 4.99 4.20 -5.66
CA VAL A 150 4.93 2.99 -6.48
C VAL A 150 4.41 1.80 -5.66
N ILE A 151 4.88 1.63 -4.42
CA ILE A 151 4.50 0.49 -3.58
C ILE A 151 3.11 0.67 -2.96
N PHE A 152 2.88 1.77 -2.23
CA PHE A 152 1.68 1.94 -1.41
C PHE A 152 0.48 2.54 -2.15
N VAL A 153 0.69 3.10 -3.35
CA VAL A 153 -0.39 3.66 -4.16
C VAL A 153 -0.55 2.86 -5.44
N ILE A 154 0.45 2.85 -6.32
CA ILE A 154 0.29 2.28 -7.67
C ILE A 154 0.12 0.76 -7.59
N LEU A 155 1.08 0.05 -6.98
CA LEU A 155 1.06 -1.41 -6.89
C LEU A 155 -0.14 -1.88 -6.06
N TYR A 156 -0.42 -1.21 -4.94
CA TYR A 156 -1.59 -1.50 -4.12
C TYR A 156 -2.90 -1.40 -4.92
N LEU A 157 -3.14 -0.29 -5.63
CA LEU A 157 -4.36 -0.08 -6.41
C LEU A 157 -4.46 -1.05 -7.60
N LEU A 158 -3.35 -1.34 -8.27
CA LEU A 158 -3.32 -2.31 -9.37
C LEU A 158 -3.69 -3.71 -8.91
N LEU A 159 -3.07 -4.19 -7.82
CA LEU A 159 -3.35 -5.53 -7.29
C LEU A 159 -4.76 -5.64 -6.71
N LEU A 160 -5.24 -4.62 -6.01
CA LEU A 160 -6.61 -4.58 -5.50
C LEU A 160 -7.62 -4.54 -6.66
N GLY A 161 -7.38 -3.70 -7.67
CA GLY A 161 -8.21 -3.59 -8.86
C GLY A 161 -8.28 -4.90 -9.65
N LEU A 162 -7.17 -5.60 -9.79
CA LEU A 162 -7.12 -6.93 -10.42
C LEU A 162 -7.97 -7.95 -9.64
N ASN A 163 -7.84 -7.99 -8.31
CA ASN A 163 -8.62 -8.90 -7.47
C ASN A 163 -10.14 -8.62 -7.56
N LEU A 164 -10.52 -7.34 -7.54
CA LEU A 164 -11.91 -6.91 -7.73
C LEU A 164 -12.44 -7.30 -9.12
N TYR A 165 -11.67 -7.03 -10.17
CA TYR A 165 -12.02 -7.40 -11.54
C TYR A 165 -12.23 -8.92 -11.67
N LEU A 166 -11.30 -9.72 -11.15
CA LEU A 166 -11.42 -11.18 -11.13
C LEU A 166 -12.68 -11.63 -10.39
N GLY A 167 -12.97 -11.06 -9.22
CA GLY A 167 -14.18 -11.36 -8.46
C GLY A 167 -15.46 -11.06 -9.25
N ILE A 168 -15.54 -9.91 -9.92
CA ILE A 168 -16.69 -9.51 -10.75
C ILE A 168 -16.86 -10.46 -11.95
N VAL A 169 -15.78 -10.77 -12.65
CA VAL A 169 -15.82 -11.71 -13.79
C VAL A 169 -16.32 -13.07 -13.34
N LEU A 170 -15.82 -13.58 -12.22
CA LEU A 170 -16.24 -14.86 -11.65
C LEU A 170 -17.68 -14.85 -11.14
N LEU A 171 -18.22 -13.71 -10.71
CA LEU A 171 -19.64 -13.59 -10.35
C LEU A 171 -20.56 -13.68 -11.57
N HIS A 172 -20.13 -13.22 -12.74
CA HIS A 172 -20.92 -13.25 -13.97
C HIS A 172 -20.78 -14.55 -14.79
N PHE A 173 -19.75 -15.37 -14.56
CA PHE A 173 -19.53 -16.68 -15.20
C PHE A 173 -19.83 -17.87 -14.28
#